data_AF-A0A969SGD4-F1
#
_entry.id   AF-A0A969SGD4-F1
#
_cell.length_a   1.000
_cell.length_b   1.000
_cell.length_c   1.000
_cell.angle_alpha   90.00
_cell.angle_beta   90.00
_cell.angle_gamma   90.00
#
_symmetry.space_group_name_H-M   'P 1'
#
loop_
_entity.id
_entity.type
_entity.pdbx_description
1 polymer ?
#
loop_
_entity_poly.entity_id
_entity_poly.type
_entity_poly.pdbx_seq_one_letter_code
_entity_poly.pdbx_strand_id
1 'polypeptide(L)'
;MGMHIRRASRIVTQIYDAALRPVGLVLNQFTLLVAIHLMESAPVTRLAQELCTDQTTITRNLKVLEKRGLVVIEPGDDRRVRLVSLTPEGLALLAQALPLWEQAQTDVQARFGQQRWQELLSLLSDTQVLADTP
;
A
#
# COMPACT_ATOMS: atom_id res chain seq x y z
N MET A 1 13.66 -20.22 4.55
CA MET A 1 12.40 -19.54 4.16
C MET A 1 12.51 -18.02 4.23
N GLY A 2 12.73 -17.40 5.40
CA GLY A 2 12.66 -15.94 5.57
C GLY A 2 13.55 -15.08 4.65
N MET A 3 14.76 -15.54 4.29
CA MET A 3 15.63 -14.81 3.34
C MET A 3 15.07 -14.79 1.91
N HIS A 4 14.43 -15.88 1.45
CA HIS A 4 13.84 -15.94 0.12
C HIS A 4 12.64 -14.99 0.01
N ILE A 5 11.78 -14.95 1.03
CA ILE A 5 10.66 -14.01 1.10
C ILE A 5 11.15 -12.57 1.08
N ARG A 6 12.15 -12.23 1.91
CA ARG A 6 12.71 -10.87 1.93
C ARG A 6 13.31 -10.45 0.58
N ARG A 7 14.03 -11.35 -0.09
CA ARG A 7 14.61 -11.08 -1.42
C ARG A 7 13.51 -10.93 -2.48
N ALA A 8 12.52 -11.82 -2.48
CA ALA A 8 11.39 -11.75 -3.40
C ALA A 8 10.60 -10.45 -3.21
N SER A 9 10.21 -10.12 -1.97
CA SER A 9 9.54 -8.88 -1.61
C SER A 9 10.33 -7.66 -2.11
N ARG A 10 11.64 -7.59 -1.84
CA ARG A 10 12.48 -6.49 -2.32
C ARG A 10 12.48 -6.35 -3.84
N ILE A 11 12.60 -7.45 -4.58
CA ILE A 11 12.59 -7.43 -6.06
C ILE A 11 11.24 -6.92 -6.56
N VAL A 12 10.15 -7.44 -5.99
CA VAL A 12 8.79 -7.06 -6.36
C VAL A 12 8.56 -5.57 -6.07
N THR A 13 8.93 -5.08 -4.88
CA THR A 13 8.85 -3.65 -4.52
C THR A 13 9.61 -2.78 -5.51
N GLN A 14 10.83 -3.17 -5.93
CA GLN A 14 11.62 -2.39 -6.89
C GLN A 14 10.93 -2.25 -8.26
N ILE A 15 10.19 -3.25 -8.70
CA ILE A 15 9.45 -3.21 -9.97
C ILE A 15 8.33 -2.16 -9.88
N TYR A 16 7.51 -2.21 -8.83
CA TYR A 16 6.44 -1.24 -8.65
C TYR A 16 6.94 0.17 -8.36
N ASP A 17 8.02 0.32 -7.57
CA ASP A 17 8.66 1.62 -7.33
C ASP A 17 9.14 2.25 -8.63
N ALA A 18 9.71 1.46 -9.54
CA ALA A 18 10.14 1.94 -10.85
C ALA A 18 8.95 2.43 -11.69
N ALA A 19 7.83 1.70 -11.65
CA ALA A 19 6.61 2.05 -12.38
C ALA A 19 5.92 3.31 -11.83
N LEU A 20 5.95 3.52 -10.52
CA LEU A 20 5.34 4.67 -9.84
C LEU A 20 6.23 5.92 -9.82
N ARG A 21 7.49 5.80 -10.23
CA ARG A 21 8.46 6.91 -10.30
C ARG A 21 7.97 8.14 -11.08
N PRO A 22 7.26 8.02 -12.22
CA PRO A 22 6.77 9.17 -12.98
C PRO A 22 5.83 10.09 -12.19
N VAL A 23 5.07 9.55 -11.24
CA VAL A 23 4.17 10.31 -10.35
C VAL A 23 4.80 10.62 -8.99
N GLY A 24 6.10 10.34 -8.84
CA GLY A 24 6.85 10.58 -7.61
C GLY A 24 6.33 9.78 -6.42
N LEU A 25 5.80 8.58 -6.65
CA LEU A 25 5.38 7.66 -5.58
C LEU A 25 6.32 6.46 -5.49
N VAL A 26 6.33 5.86 -4.31
CA VAL A 26 6.87 4.51 -4.06
C VAL A 26 5.71 3.59 -3.66
N LEU A 27 5.88 2.28 -3.77
CA LEU A 27 4.83 1.28 -3.56
C LEU A 27 4.12 1.46 -2.22
N ASN A 28 4.86 1.66 -1.12
CA ASN A 28 4.25 1.83 0.21
C ASN A 28 3.38 3.09 0.32
N GLN A 29 3.70 4.15 -0.44
CA GLN A 29 2.87 5.35 -0.48
C GLN A 29 1.61 5.10 -1.32
N PHE A 30 1.76 4.42 -2.44
CA PHE A 30 0.64 4.03 -3.30
C PHE A 30 -0.36 3.12 -2.56
N THR A 31 0.10 2.05 -1.91
CA THR A 31 -0.79 1.14 -1.17
C THR A 31 -1.50 1.84 -0.02
N LEU A 32 -0.83 2.79 0.65
CA LEU A 32 -1.46 3.61 1.67
C LEU A 32 -2.54 4.55 1.10
N LEU A 33 -2.29 5.19 -0.04
CA LEU A 33 -3.30 6.01 -0.72
C LEU A 33 -4.52 5.18 -1.15
N VAL A 34 -4.30 3.97 -1.68
CA VAL A 34 -5.37 3.02 -2.03
C VAL A 34 -6.18 2.65 -0.78
N ALA A 35 -5.53 2.27 0.32
CA ALA A 35 -6.21 1.91 1.55
C ALA A 35 -7.06 3.06 2.12
N ILE A 36 -6.52 4.28 2.14
CA ILE A 36 -7.26 5.47 2.58
C ILE A 36 -8.46 5.73 1.65
N HIS A 37 -8.27 5.59 0.33
CA HIS A 37 -9.34 5.78 -0.65
C HIS A 37 -10.50 4.80 -0.44
N LEU A 38 -10.20 3.50 -0.29
CA LEU A 38 -11.20 2.45 -0.13
C LEU A 38 -11.97 2.57 1.19
N MET A 39 -11.33 3.09 2.23
CA MET A 39 -11.95 3.29 3.54
C MET A 39 -12.63 4.66 3.69
N GLU A 40 -12.51 5.54 2.69
CA GLU A 40 -12.93 6.96 2.65
C GLU A 40 -12.25 7.86 3.71
N SER A 41 -12.37 7.47 4.98
CA SER A 41 -11.71 8.05 6.14
C SER A 41 -11.41 6.96 7.17
N ALA A 42 -10.13 6.80 7.52
CA ALA A 42 -9.70 5.69 8.37
C ALA A 42 -8.83 6.14 9.56
N PRO A 43 -9.01 5.54 10.75
CA PRO A 43 -8.06 5.64 11.84
C PRO A 43 -6.68 5.10 11.43
N VAL A 44 -5.60 5.76 11.87
CA VAL A 44 -4.21 5.29 11.65
C VAL A 44 -4.01 3.84 12.11
N THR A 45 -4.66 3.43 13.19
CA THR A 45 -4.60 2.05 13.71
C THR A 45 -5.22 1.03 12.75
N ARG A 46 -6.32 1.39 12.08
CA ARG A 46 -6.98 0.53 11.09
C ARG A 46 -6.15 0.42 9.82
N LEU A 47 -5.52 1.52 9.38
CA LEU A 47 -4.57 1.49 8.25
C LEU A 47 -3.35 0.59 8.54
N ALA A 48 -2.85 0.59 9.77
CA ALA A 48 -1.74 -0.28 10.17
C ALA A 48 -2.13 -1.76 10.15
N GLN A 49 -3.34 -2.09 10.63
CA GLN A 49 -3.90 -3.44 10.58
C GLN A 49 -4.08 -3.91 9.14
N GLU A 50 -4.74 -3.10 8.30
CA GLU A 50 -5.04 -3.45 6.90
C GLU A 50 -3.78 -3.69 6.08
N LEU A 51 -2.73 -2.89 6.31
CA LEU A 51 -1.47 -3.00 5.58
C LEU A 51 -0.46 -3.95 6.26
N CYS A 52 -0.88 -4.70 7.28
CA CYS A 52 -0.05 -5.62 8.06
C CYS A 52 1.31 -5.01 8.44
N THR A 53 1.30 -3.77 8.93
CA THR A 53 2.51 -3.00 9.23
C THR A 53 2.40 -2.28 10.56
N ASP A 54 3.54 -1.84 11.10
CA ASP A 54 3.55 -1.12 12.37
C ASP A 54 3.02 0.33 12.23
N GLN A 55 2.40 0.81 13.30
CA GLN A 55 1.80 2.14 13.32
C GLN A 55 2.83 3.27 13.11
N THR A 56 4.09 3.04 13.50
CA THR A 56 5.18 4.02 13.34
C THR A 56 5.55 4.21 11.87
N THR A 57 5.55 3.13 11.08
CA THR A 57 5.75 3.16 9.62
C THR A 57 4.60 3.88 8.92
N ILE A 58 3.35 3.58 9.27
CA ILE A 58 2.19 4.32 8.74
C ILE A 58 2.31 5.80 9.06
N THR A 59 2.56 6.16 10.32
CA THR A 59 2.64 7.55 10.76
C THR A 59 3.75 8.30 10.01
N ARG A 60 4.90 7.67 9.77
CA ARG A 60 5.99 8.27 8.99
C ARG A 60 5.59 8.48 7.54
N ASN A 61 4.94 7.52 6.89
CA ASN A 61 4.45 7.65 5.52
C ASN A 61 3.38 8.74 5.40
N LEU A 62 2.42 8.78 6.33
CA LEU A 62 1.39 9.81 6.39
C LEU A 62 1.98 11.21 6.49
N LYS A 63 3.00 11.43 7.33
CA LYS A 63 3.69 12.72 7.41
C LYS A 63 4.33 13.14 6.09
N VAL A 64 4.81 12.21 5.28
CA VAL A 64 5.37 12.52 3.95
C VAL A 64 4.26 12.89 2.97
N LEU A 65 3.15 12.16 2.99
CA LEU A 65 1.99 12.43 2.13
C LEU A 65 1.27 13.73 2.50
N GLU A 66 1.13 14.02 3.79
CA GLU A 66 0.53 15.24 4.34
C GLU A 66 1.37 16.47 3.94
N LYS A 67 2.70 16.39 4.07
CA LYS A 67 3.62 17.44 3.59
C LYS A 67 3.53 17.68 2.08
N ARG A 68 3.11 16.69 1.30
CA ARG A 68 2.88 16.81 -0.14
C ARG A 68 1.45 17.28 -0.46
N GLY A 69 0.61 17.51 0.54
CA GLY A 69 -0.79 17.91 0.35
C GLY A 69 -1.68 16.80 -0.21
N LEU A 70 -1.31 15.53 -0.07
CA LEU A 70 -2.04 14.39 -0.65
C LEU A 70 -3.04 13.76 0.32
N VAL A 71 -2.85 13.98 1.63
CA VAL A 71 -3.75 13.50 2.68
C VAL A 71 -3.97 14.60 3.69
N VAL A 72 -5.10 14.54 4.38
CA VAL A 72 -5.41 15.37 5.54
C VAL A 72 -5.58 14.47 6.76
N ILE A 73 -5.08 14.93 7.92
CA ILE A 73 -5.14 14.16 9.17
C ILE A 73 -5.87 14.97 10.24
N GLU A 74 -7.11 14.59 10.51
CA GLU A 74 -8.01 15.30 11.42
C GLU A 74 -8.18 14.55 12.75
N PRO A 75 -8.51 15.23 13.86
CA PRO A 75 -8.94 14.55 15.07
C PRO A 75 -10.28 13.84 14.82
N GLY A 76 -10.42 12.61 15.33
CA GLY A 76 -11.71 11.93 15.41
C GLY A 76 -12.52 12.40 16.62
N ASP A 77 -13.70 11.79 16.81
CA ASP A 77 -14.58 12.07 17.95
C ASP A 77 -13.87 11.86 19.30
N ASP A 78 -13.06 10.81 19.39
CA ASP A 78 -12.06 10.67 20.45
C ASP A 78 -10.78 11.41 20.04
N ARG A 79 -10.32 12.35 20.88
CA ARG A 79 -9.09 13.13 20.68
C ARG A 79 -7.83 12.28 20.52
N ARG A 80 -7.87 11.00 20.90
CA ARG A 80 -6.78 10.04 20.71
C ARG A 80 -6.76 9.42 19.31
N VAL A 81 -7.87 9.50 18.58
CA VAL A 81 -8.01 8.97 17.22
C VAL A 81 -7.65 10.05 16.22
N ARG A 82 -6.81 9.69 15.25
CA ARG A 82 -6.49 10.51 14.08
C ARG A 82 -7.09 9.84 12.87
N LEU A 83 -8.02 10.54 12.22
CA LEU A 83 -8.65 10.11 10.98
C LEU A 83 -7.86 10.66 9.80
N VAL A 84 -7.68 9.83 8.78
CA VAL A 84 -6.94 10.17 7.58
C VAL A 84 -7.86 10.00 6.38
N SER A 85 -7.90 11.02 5.53
CA SER A 85 -8.60 11.00 4.24
C SER A 85 -7.72 11.57 3.12
N LEU A 86 -8.06 11.27 1.88
CA LEU A 86 -7.37 11.84 0.72
C LEU A 86 -7.85 13.27 0.46
N THR A 87 -6.94 14.14 0.06
CA THR A 87 -7.28 15.44 -0.51
C THR A 87 -7.71 15.28 -1.98
N PRO A 88 -8.31 16.31 -2.61
CA PRO A 88 -8.53 16.32 -4.05
C PRO A 88 -7.25 16.05 -4.86
N GLU A 89 -6.12 16.60 -4.43
CA GLU A 89 -4.81 16.37 -5.04
C GLU A 89 -4.34 14.92 -4.84
N GLY A 90 -4.61 14.34 -3.67
CA GLY A 90 -4.35 12.94 -3.36
C GLY A 90 -5.14 11.99 -4.26
N LEU A 91 -6.43 12.26 -4.45
CA LEU A 91 -7.30 11.51 -5.34
C LEU A 91 -6.84 11.62 -6.80
N ALA A 92 -6.50 12.82 -7.26
CA ALA A 92 -6.00 13.04 -8.61
C ALA A 92 -4.65 12.34 -8.86
N LEU A 93 -3.75 12.32 -7.87
CA LEU A 93 -2.50 11.59 -7.97
C LEU A 93 -2.72 10.08 -7.99
N LEU A 94 -3.63 9.57 -7.15
CA LEU A 94 -3.98 8.15 -7.12
C LEU A 94 -4.55 7.69 -8.47
N ALA A 95 -5.42 8.49 -9.08
CA ALA A 95 -5.96 8.22 -10.41
C ALA A 95 -4.88 8.15 -11.51
N GLN A 96 -3.80 8.94 -11.38
CA GLN A 96 -2.64 8.88 -12.28
C GLN A 96 -1.73 7.68 -11.99
N ALA A 97 -1.62 7.29 -10.72
CA ALA A 97 -0.75 6.21 -10.26
C ALA A 97 -1.33 4.82 -10.60
N LEU A 98 -2.65 4.67 -10.54
CA LEU A 98 -3.35 3.40 -10.76
C LEU A 98 -3.00 2.74 -12.10
N PRO A 99 -3.09 3.41 -13.27
CA PRO A 99 -2.74 2.76 -14.55
C PRO A 99 -1.26 2.37 -14.65
N LEU A 100 -0.35 3.11 -14.01
CA LEU A 100 1.08 2.76 -13.97
C LEU A 100 1.31 1.49 -13.14
N TRP A 101 0.62 1.37 -12.02
CA TRP A 101 0.65 0.16 -11.18
C TRP A 101 0.01 -1.03 -11.90
N GLU A 102 -1.12 -0.86 -12.57
CA GLU A 102 -1.81 -1.91 -13.33
C GLU A 102 -0.96 -2.44 -14.49
N GLN A 103 -0.23 -1.56 -15.19
CA GLN A 103 0.72 -1.99 -16.21
C GLN A 103 1.85 -2.82 -15.61
N ALA A 104 2.45 -2.37 -14.50
CA ALA A 104 3.50 -3.12 -13.82
C ALA A 104 2.99 -4.48 -13.31
N GLN A 105 1.76 -4.53 -12.80
CA GLN A 105 1.08 -5.73 -12.36
C GLN A 105 0.92 -6.73 -13.52
N THR A 106 0.50 -6.24 -14.68
CA THR A 106 0.35 -7.03 -15.90
C THR A 106 1.70 -7.56 -16.39
N ASP A 107 2.75 -6.73 -16.40
CA ASP A 107 4.10 -7.12 -16.82
C ASP A 107 4.68 -8.19 -15.89
N VAL A 108 4.49 -8.06 -14.57
CA VAL A 108 4.91 -9.07 -13.59
C VAL A 108 4.16 -10.38 -13.84
N GLN A 109 2.84 -10.33 -14.00
CA GLN A 109 2.02 -11.50 -14.26
C GLN A 109 2.43 -12.22 -15.56
N ALA A 110 2.69 -11.47 -16.62
CA ALA A 110 3.16 -12.01 -17.90
C ALA A 110 4.52 -12.72 -17.76
N ARG A 111 5.44 -12.17 -16.97
CA ARG A 111 6.77 -12.77 -16.72
C ARG A 111 6.70 -14.03 -15.86
N PHE A 112 5.77 -14.11 -14.92
CA PHE A 112 5.55 -15.31 -14.10
C PHE A 112 4.78 -16.40 -14.85
N GLY A 113 3.88 -16.01 -15.75
CA GLY A 113 2.91 -16.89 -16.39
C GLY A 113 1.67 -17.09 -15.53
N GLN A 114 0.50 -17.18 -16.17
CA GLN A 114 -0.81 -17.16 -15.51
C GLN A 114 -0.96 -18.19 -14.40
N GLN A 115 -0.58 -19.45 -14.67
CA GLN A 115 -0.75 -20.54 -13.71
C GLN A 115 0.11 -20.33 -12.46
N ARG A 116 1.40 -20.03 -12.63
CA ARG A 116 2.33 -19.78 -11.51
C ARG A 116 1.93 -18.54 -10.72
N TRP A 117 1.38 -17.53 -11.39
CA TRP A 117 0.86 -16.34 -10.74
C TRP A 117 -0.31 -16.68 -9.81
N GLN A 118 -1.27 -17.47 -10.28
CA GLN A 118 -2.40 -17.94 -9.45
C GLN A 118 -1.94 -18.81 -8.28
N GLU A 119 -1.01 -19.74 -8.52
CA GLU A 119 -0.41 -20.56 -7.46
C GLU A 119 0.30 -19.70 -6.41
N LEU A 120 1.10 -18.70 -6.83
CA LEU A 120 1.77 -17.78 -5.93
C LEU A 120 0.77 -16.98 -5.09
N LEU A 121 -0.28 -16.44 -5.69
CA LEU A 121 -1.30 -15.68 -4.97
C LEU A 121 -2.02 -16.54 -3.93
N SER A 122 -2.37 -17.79 -4.27
CA SER A 122 -2.96 -18.74 -3.32
C SER A 122 -2.04 -18.96 -2.13
N LEU A 123 -0.75 -19.24 -2.37
CA LEU A 123 0.24 -19.48 -1.32
C LEU A 123 0.46 -18.24 -0.45
N LEU A 124 0.42 -17.03 -1.02
CA LEU A 124 0.55 -15.78 -0.26
C LEU A 124 -0.68 -15.52 0.61
N SER A 125 -1.89 -15.75 0.11
CA SER A 125 -3.13 -15.63 0.88
C SER A 125 -3.14 -16.60 2.08
N ASP A 126 -2.64 -17.83 1.90
CA ASP A 126 -2.52 -18.79 3.00
C ASP A 126 -1.59 -18.31 4.11
N THR A 127 -0.60 -17.45 3.81
CA THR A 127 0.26 -16.86 4.85
C THR A 127 -0.44 -15.83 5.71
N GLN A 128 -1.54 -15.22 5.25
CA GLN A 128 -2.32 -14.29 6.07
C GLN A 128 -2.95 -14.98 7.28
N VAL A 129 -3.31 -16.27 7.15
CA VAL A 129 -3.81 -17.11 8.26
C VAL A 129 -2.80 -17.20 9.41
N LEU A 130 -1.51 -17.05 9.13
CA LEU A 130 -0.46 -17.05 10.16
C LEU A 130 -0.43 -15.74 10.97
N ALA A 131 -1.02 -14.65 10.48
CA ALA A 131 -1.12 -13.38 11.20
C ALA A 131 -2.31 -13.35 12.18
N ASP A 132 -3.31 -14.20 11.96
CA ASP A 132 -4.56 -14.28 12.75
C ASP A 132 -4.49 -15.27 13.92
N THR A 133 -3.29 -15.74 14.29
CA THR A 133 -3.13 -16.65 15.44
C THR A 133 -3.00 -15.83 16.73
N PRO A 134 -3.88 -16.05 17.74
CA PRO A 134 -3.90 -15.27 18.99
C PRO A 134 -2.65 -15.44 19.86
#